data_AF-A0AAD4SP95-F1
#
_entry.id   AF-A0AAD4SP95-F1
#
_cell.length_a   1.000
_cell.length_b   1.000
_cell.length_c   1.000
_cell.angle_alpha   90.00
_cell.angle_beta   90.00
_cell.angle_gamma   90.00
#
_symmetry.space_group_name_H-M   'P 1'
#
loop_
_entity.id
_entity.type
_entity.pdbx_description
1 polymer ?
#
loop_
_entity_poly.entity_id
_entity_poly.type
_entity_poly.pdbx_seq_one_letter_code
_entity_poly.pdbx_strand_id
1 'polypeptide(L)'
;MNIRAVKKIVRDIKESSLCVGCEKITMACTEFMKASEESNVDGCERAMAQIKREFDHLKAEFSEIIELDRDIRILSTPPQA
;
A
#
# COMPACT_ATOMS: atom_id res chain seq x y z
N MET A 1 10.24 19.60 2.24
CA MET A 1 10.18 18.13 2.03
C MET A 1 11.51 17.66 1.45
N ASN A 2 12.20 16.68 2.08
CA ASN A 2 13.45 16.13 1.52
C ASN A 2 13.13 15.07 0.45
N ILE A 3 13.00 15.50 -0.81
CA ILE A 3 12.59 14.64 -1.94
C ILE A 3 13.48 13.41 -2.08
N ARG A 4 14.78 13.50 -1.80
CA ARG A 4 15.71 12.34 -1.89
C ARG A 4 15.33 11.25 -0.89
N ALA A 5 15.05 11.62 0.36
CA ALA A 5 14.66 10.68 1.40
C ALA A 5 13.30 10.03 1.08
N VAL A 6 12.34 10.84 0.62
CA VAL A 6 11.01 10.34 0.21
C VAL A 6 11.11 9.40 -0.98
N LYS A 7 11.93 9.73 -1.99
CA LYS A 7 12.15 8.89 -3.18
C LYS A 7 12.68 7.50 -2.83
N LYS A 8 13.56 7.41 -1.81
CA LYS A 8 14.03 6.11 -1.30
C LYS A 8 12.87 5.29 -0.73
N ILE A 9 12.09 5.88 0.17
CA ILE A 9 10.95 5.21 0.81
C ILE A 9 9.93 4.75 -0.24
N VAL A 10 9.60 5.61 -1.20
CA VAL A 10 8.64 5.29 -2.27
C VAL A 10 9.12 4.15 -3.16
N ARG A 11 10.42 4.06 -3.45
CA ARG A 11 10.98 2.91 -4.17
C ARG A 11 10.84 1.62 -3.36
N ASP A 12 11.16 1.66 -2.08
CA ASP A 12 11.05 0.48 -1.20
C ASP A 12 9.57 0.01 -1.10
N ILE A 13 8.62 0.95 -1.04
CA ILE A 13 7.17 0.66 -1.11
C ILE A 13 6.79 0.05 -2.46
N LYS A 14 7.29 0.60 -3.58
CA LYS A 14 7.03 0.06 -4.92
C LYS A 14 7.47 -1.40 -5.03
N GLU A 15 8.70 -1.70 -4.62
CA GLU A 15 9.28 -3.04 -4.71
C GLU A 15 8.47 -4.04 -3.88
N SER A 16 8.15 -3.68 -2.63
CA SER A 16 7.32 -4.54 -1.76
C SER A 16 5.90 -4.74 -2.31
N SER A 17 5.25 -3.67 -2.80
CA SER A 17 3.90 -3.72 -3.37
C SER A 17 3.82 -4.60 -4.62
N LEU A 18 4.86 -4.57 -5.46
CA LEU A 18 4.95 -5.41 -6.65
C LEU A 18 5.02 -6.90 -6.28
N CYS A 19 5.77 -7.25 -5.24
CA CYS A 19 5.91 -8.64 -4.79
C CYS A 19 4.59 -9.27 -4.29
N VAL A 20 3.64 -8.45 -3.82
CA VAL A 20 2.35 -8.91 -3.29
C VAL A 20 1.17 -8.63 -4.25
N GLY A 21 1.45 -8.15 -5.47
CA GLY A 21 0.41 -7.90 -6.48
C GLY A 21 -0.41 -6.61 -6.28
N CYS A 22 0.05 -5.66 -5.48
CA CYS A 22 -0.65 -4.40 -5.23
C CYS A 22 -0.39 -3.38 -6.36
N GLU A 23 -1.04 -3.60 -7.52
CA GLU A 23 -0.81 -2.84 -8.74
C GLU A 23 -1.06 -1.33 -8.57
N LYS A 24 -2.16 -0.93 -7.93
CA LYS A 24 -2.52 0.50 -7.77
C LYS A 24 -1.48 1.28 -6.96
N ILE A 25 -0.94 0.67 -5.90
CA ILE A 25 0.15 1.27 -5.10
C ILE A 25 1.43 1.35 -5.95
N THR A 26 1.74 0.29 -6.70
CA THR A 26 2.91 0.22 -7.57
C THR A 26 2.88 1.29 -8.67
N MET A 27 1.71 1.54 -9.25
CA MET A 27 1.48 2.60 -10.23
C MET A 27 1.69 3.99 -9.61
N ALA A 28 1.06 4.27 -8.46
CA ALA A 28 1.19 5.54 -7.77
C ALA A 28 2.65 5.83 -7.35
N CYS A 29 3.39 4.81 -6.91
CA CYS A 29 4.82 4.94 -6.65
C CYS A 29 5.62 5.26 -7.92
N THR A 30 5.26 4.67 -9.06
CA THR A 30 5.91 4.95 -10.35
C THR A 30 5.65 6.39 -10.81
N GLU A 31 4.42 6.89 -10.63
CA GLU A 31 4.06 8.28 -10.91
C GLU A 31 4.84 9.26 -10.01
N PHE A 32 4.99 8.95 -8.72
CA PHE A 32 5.80 9.76 -7.82
C PHE A 32 7.26 9.81 -8.28
N MET A 33 7.84 8.67 -8.66
CA MET A 33 9.24 8.60 -9.13
C MET A 33 9.44 9.48 -10.37
N LYS A 34 8.52 9.42 -11.34
CA LYS A 34 8.54 10.28 -12.53
C LYS A 34 8.43 11.76 -12.16
N ALA A 35 7.43 12.14 -11.35
CA ALA A 35 7.25 13.52 -10.91
C ALA A 35 8.47 14.06 -10.15
N SER A 36 9.15 13.21 -9.38
CA SER A 36 10.37 13.57 -8.66
C SER A 36 11.55 13.86 -9.58
N GLU A 37 11.63 13.21 -10.74
CA GLU A 37 12.67 13.41 -11.76
C GLU A 37 12.43 14.68 -12.55
N GLU A 38 11.16 15.00 -12.81
CA GLU A 38 10.72 16.22 -13.48
C GLU A 38 10.72 17.46 -12.56
N SER A 39 11.11 17.31 -11.29
CA SER A 39 11.00 18.38 -10.26
C SER A 39 9.58 18.93 -10.12
N ASN A 40 8.58 18.13 -10.43
CA ASN A 40 7.17 18.48 -10.38
C ASN A 40 6.60 18.22 -8.98
N VAL A 41 6.62 19.26 -8.13
CA VAL A 41 6.19 19.18 -6.72
C VAL A 41 4.72 18.80 -6.60
N ASP A 42 3.85 19.44 -7.36
CA ASP A 42 2.41 19.17 -7.37
C ASP A 42 2.10 17.74 -7.87
N GLY A 43 2.87 17.25 -8.85
CA GLY A 43 2.85 15.84 -9.26
C GLY A 43 3.27 14.88 -8.14
N CYS A 44 4.30 15.22 -7.38
CA CYS A 44 4.73 14.41 -6.24
C CYS A 44 3.67 14.37 -5.13
N GLU A 45 3.02 15.49 -4.84
CA GLU A 45 1.97 15.58 -3.82
C GLU A 45 0.74 14.76 -4.20
N ARG A 46 0.29 14.85 -5.46
CA ARG A 46 -0.81 14.02 -5.97
C ARG A 46 -0.49 12.53 -5.89
N ALA A 47 0.69 12.13 -6.37
CA ALA A 47 1.10 10.73 -6.34
C ALA A 47 1.20 10.22 -4.89
N MET A 48 1.71 11.04 -3.97
CA MET A 48 1.77 10.71 -2.54
C MET A 48 0.37 10.52 -1.92
N ALA A 49 -0.58 11.40 -2.26
CA ALA A 49 -1.96 11.26 -1.81
C ALA A 49 -2.58 9.95 -2.32
N GLN A 50 -2.27 9.56 -3.55
CA GLN A 50 -2.73 8.30 -4.12
C GLN A 50 -2.08 7.08 -3.44
N ILE A 51 -0.76 7.09 -3.21
CA ILE A 51 -0.08 6.03 -2.44
C ILE A 51 -0.77 5.82 -1.09
N LYS A 52 -1.05 6.92 -0.36
CA LYS A 52 -1.73 6.86 0.93
C LYS A 52 -3.14 6.26 0.82
N ARG A 53 -3.95 6.76 -0.12
CA ARG A 53 -5.33 6.29 -0.31
C ARG A 53 -5.38 4.79 -0.60
N GLU A 54 -4.55 4.32 -1.52
CA GLU A 54 -4.53 2.92 -1.91
C GLU A 54 -3.98 2.01 -0.80
N PHE A 55 -2.99 2.49 -0.03
CA PHE A 55 -2.51 1.78 1.15
C PHE A 55 -3.59 1.65 2.23
N ASP A 56 -4.31 2.73 2.53
CA ASP A 56 -5.39 2.72 3.53
C ASP A 56 -6.52 1.77 3.11
N HIS A 57 -6.86 1.72 1.82
CA HIS A 57 -7.83 0.78 1.28
C HIS A 57 -7.38 -0.68 1.42
N LEU A 58 -6.15 -0.99 0.98
CA LEU A 58 -5.59 -2.34 1.10
C LEU A 58 -5.52 -2.81 2.56
N LYS A 59 -5.16 -1.91 3.47
CA LYS A 59 -5.11 -2.19 4.91
C LYS A 59 -6.49 -2.57 5.45
N ALA A 60 -7.55 -1.91 4.99
CA ALA A 60 -8.91 -2.24 5.38
C ALA A 60 -9.32 -3.64 4.88
N GLU A 61 -9.05 -3.95 3.61
CA GLU A 61 -9.34 -5.27 3.03
C GLU A 61 -8.59 -6.40 3.75
N PHE A 62 -7.29 -6.21 4.04
CA PHE A 62 -6.51 -7.20 4.80
C PHE A 62 -7.01 -7.37 6.23
N SER A 63 -7.48 -6.30 6.86
CA SER A 63 -8.07 -6.39 8.21
C SER A 63 -9.35 -7.24 8.17
N GLU A 64 -10.20 -7.05 7.17
CA GLU A 64 -11.41 -7.85 6.98
C GLU A 64 -11.10 -9.33 6.72
N ILE A 65 -10.11 -9.64 5.88
CA ILE A 65 -9.66 -11.02 5.64
C ILE A 65 -9.18 -11.68 6.93
N ILE A 66 -8.43 -10.96 7.77
CA ILE A 66 -7.92 -11.49 9.03
C ILE A 66 -9.06 -11.80 10.01
N GLU A 67 -10.06 -10.91 10.11
CA GLU A 67 -11.23 -11.16 10.96
C GLU A 67 -12.06 -12.35 10.44
N LEU A 68 -12.24 -12.47 9.13
CA LEU A 68 -12.92 -13.63 8.54
C LEU A 68 -12.17 -14.95 8.80
N ASP A 69 -10.83 -14.98 8.70
CA ASP A 69 -10.02 -16.17 9.04
C ASP A 69 -10.19 -16.55 10.52
N ARG A 70 -10.28 -15.55 11.40
CA ARG A 70 -10.53 -15.76 12.83
C ARG A 70 -11.90 -16.39 13.08
N ASP A 71 -12.95 -15.87 12.44
CA ASP A 71 -14.30 -16.40 12.55
C ASP A 71 -14.38 -17.85 12.04
N ILE A 72 -13.73 -18.16 10.91
CA ILE A 72 -13.63 -19.53 10.38
C ILE A 72 -13.01 -20.46 11.42
N ARG A 73 -11.91 -20.06 12.08
CA ARG A 73 -11.25 -20.90 13.11
C ARG A 73 -12.14 -21.15 14.32
N ILE A 74 -12.89 -20.15 14.76
CA ILE A 74 -13.84 -20.26 15.87
C ILE A 74 -14.98 -21.22 15.50
N LEU A 75 -15.54 -21.09 14.30
CA LEU A 75 -16.62 -21.97 13.84
C LEU A 75 -16.14 -23.40 13.55
N SER A 76 -14.87 -23.58 13.20
CA SER A 76 -14.27 -24.89 12.88
C SER A 76 -13.81 -25.66 14.12
N THR A 77 -13.82 -25.05 15.32
CA THR A 77 -13.46 -25.76 16.55
C THR A 77 -14.69 -26.51 17.10
N PRO A 78 -14.64 -27.85 17.25
CA PRO A 78 -15.78 -28.60 17.79
C PRO A 78 -16.08 -28.19 19.24
N PRO A 79 -17.35 -28.27 19.69
CA PRO A 79 -17.70 -27.95 21.07
C PRO A 79 -16.85 -28.78 22.03
N GLN A 80 -16.20 -28.12 23.00
CA GLN A 80 -15.56 -28.84 24.10
C GLN A 80 -16.66 -29.53 24.92
N ALA A 81 -16.66 -30.86 24.89
CA ALA A 81 -17.51 -31.73 25.69
C ALA A 81 -17.00 -31.80 27.14
#